data_AF-A0A935PTW4-F1
#
_entry.id   AF-A0A935PTW4-F1
#
_cell.length_a   1.000
_cell.length_b   1.000
_cell.length_c   1.000
_cell.angle_alpha   90.00
_cell.angle_beta   90.00
_cell.angle_gamma   90.00
#
_symmetry.space_group_name_H-M   'P 1'
#
loop_
_entity.id
_entity.type
_entity.pdbx_description
1 polymer ?
#
loop_
_entity_poly.entity_id
_entity_poly.type
_entity_poly.pdbx_seq_one_letter_code
_entity_poly.pdbx_strand_id
1 'polypeptide(L)' 'MKSGKWLVVALVAGLAACQSLPEPSGAEKARAVAEADWARATAVKIDLRDAGFTPQQLNLVAGRPYRLTITNVGANNH' A
#
# COMPACT_ATOMS: atom_id res chain seq x y z
N MET A 1 -19.56 7.65 -39.82
CA MET A 1 -18.32 7.11 -39.22
C MET A 1 -17.90 8.05 -38.09
N LYS A 2 -17.95 7.59 -36.84
CA LYS A 2 -17.70 8.39 -35.63
C LYS A 2 -16.20 8.66 -35.48
N SER A 3 -15.78 9.91 -35.61
CA SER A 3 -14.41 10.35 -35.37
C SER A 3 -14.08 10.27 -33.87
N GLY A 4 -13.24 9.31 -33.48
CA GLY A 4 -12.78 9.11 -32.11
C GLY A 4 -11.89 10.27 -31.66
N LYS A 5 -12.28 10.90 -30.55
CA LYS A 5 -11.45 11.87 -29.84
C LYS A 5 -10.29 11.12 -29.19
N TRP A 6 -9.09 11.31 -29.71
CA TRP A 6 -7.86 10.87 -29.05
C TRP A 6 -7.64 11.72 -27.80
N LEU A 7 -7.80 11.11 -26.63
CA LEU A 7 -7.41 11.73 -25.37
C LEU A 7 -5.88 11.69 -25.29
N VAL A 8 -5.24 12.81 -25.63
CA VAL A 8 -3.82 13.02 -25.37
C VAL A 8 -3.65 13.17 -23.86
N VAL A 9 -3.15 12.12 -23.20
CA VAL A 9 -2.72 12.21 -21.80
C VAL A 9 -1.47 13.07 -21.77
N ALA A 10 -1.63 14.32 -21.32
CA ALA A 10 -0.52 15.24 -21.13
C ALA A 10 0.39 14.73 -20.01
N LEU A 11 1.57 14.24 -20.40
CA LEU A 11 2.70 14.01 -19.51
C LEU A 11 3.27 15.39 -19.14
N VAL A 12 2.81 15.95 -18.02
CA VAL A 12 3.38 17.20 -17.50
C VAL A 12 4.65 16.85 -16.73
N ALA A 13 5.78 16.97 -17.41
CA ALA A 13 7.08 17.16 -16.77
C ALA A 13 7.11 18.58 -16.17
N GLY A 14 7.14 18.68 -14.84
CA GLY A 14 7.26 19.95 -14.13
C GLY A 14 8.14 19.80 -12.90
N LEU A 15 9.39 20.22 -13.01
CA LEU A 15 10.23 20.57 -11.86
C LEU A 15 9.56 21.72 -11.10
N ALA A 16 8.93 21.45 -9.96
CA ALA A 16 8.58 22.47 -8.99
C ALA A 16 8.38 21.86 -7.59
N ALA A 17 9.31 22.20 -6.70
CA ALA A 17 9.18 22.28 -5.24
C ALA A 17 8.91 20.99 -4.44
N CYS A 18 9.65 20.86 -3.34
CA CYS A 18 9.40 19.93 -2.23
C CYS A 18 8.07 20.22 -1.51
N GLN A 19 6.95 20.27 -2.23
CA GLN A 19 5.63 20.26 -1.63
C GLN A 19 5.24 18.80 -1.52
N SER A 20 5.19 18.29 -0.29
CA SER A 20 4.57 17.00 -0.01
C SER A 20 3.21 16.97 -0.70
N LEU A 21 2.99 16.00 -1.58
CA LEU A 21 1.68 15.82 -2.20
C LEU A 21 0.61 15.79 -1.10
N PRO A 22 -0.56 16.41 -1.32
CA PRO A 22 -1.64 16.35 -0.35
C PRO A 22 -1.95 14.89 -0.04
N GLU A 23 -2.00 14.56 1.26
CA GLU A 23 -2.37 13.24 1.73
C GLU A 23 -3.76 12.86 1.20
N PRO A 24 -3.97 11.62 0.72
CA PRO A 24 -5.30 11.18 0.31
C PRO A 24 -6.28 11.28 1.49
N SER A 25 -7.49 11.74 1.21
CA SER A 25 -8.58 11.77 2.18
C SER A 25 -8.92 10.36 2.68
N GLY A 26 -9.59 10.27 3.84
CA GLY A 26 -10.06 8.99 4.37
C GLY A 26 -10.98 8.25 3.39
N ALA A 27 -11.81 8.97 2.63
CA ALA A 27 -12.69 8.39 1.61
C ALA A 27 -11.89 7.80 0.44
N GLU A 28 -10.86 8.48 -0.03
CA GLU A 28 -9.97 7.96 -1.08
C GLU A 28 -9.17 6.74 -0.61
N LYS A 29 -8.69 6.76 0.63
CA LYS A 29 -8.02 5.60 1.27
C LYS A 29 -8.98 4.40 1.36
N ALA A 30 -10.22 4.61 1.81
CA ALA A 30 -11.22 3.54 1.89
C ALA A 30 -11.58 2.97 0.50
N ARG A 31 -11.74 3.82 -0.51
CA ARG A 31 -11.99 3.38 -1.89
C ARG A 31 -10.84 2.53 -2.43
N ALA A 32 -9.59 2.95 -2.21
CA ALA A 32 -8.42 2.18 -2.64
C ALA A 32 -8.34 0.78 -2.01
N VAL A 33 -8.77 0.63 -0.75
CA VAL A 33 -8.86 -0.68 -0.07
C VAL A 33 -9.98 -1.54 -0.65
N ALA A 34 -11.14 -0.95 -0.94
CA ALA A 34 -12.30 -1.65 -1.51
C ALA A 34 -12.05 -2.13 -2.95
N GLU A 35 -11.32 -1.35 -3.75
CA GLU A 35 -11.00 -1.65 -5.15
C GLU A 35 -9.75 -2.54 -5.30
N ALA A 36 -9.02 -2.84 -4.21
CA ALA A 36 -7.80 -3.64 -4.28
C ALA A 36 -8.09 -5.11 -4.67
N ASP A 37 -7.24 -5.66 -5.54
CA ASP A 37 -7.27 -7.08 -5.90
C ASP A 37 -6.63 -7.94 -4.79
N TRP A 38 -7.46 -8.33 -3.83
CA TRP A 38 -7.04 -9.16 -2.69
C TRP A 38 -6.63 -10.59 -3.08
N ALA A 39 -7.02 -11.09 -4.24
CA ALA A 39 -6.57 -12.39 -4.73
C ALA A 39 -5.07 -12.39 -5.06
N ARG A 40 -4.49 -11.21 -5.32
CA ARG A 40 -3.07 -11.00 -5.58
C ARG A 40 -2.31 -10.41 -4.39
N ALA A 41 -2.92 -10.42 -3.21
CA ALA A 41 -2.29 -9.91 -2.00
C ALA A 41 -1.02 -10.68 -1.67
N THR A 42 0.06 -9.96 -1.35
CA THR A 42 1.30 -10.59 -0.90
C THR A 42 1.18 -10.94 0.58
N ALA A 43 1.40 -12.20 0.93
CA ALA A 43 1.42 -12.64 2.32
C ALA A 43 2.73 -12.18 2.99
N VAL A 44 2.62 -11.60 4.18
CA VAL A 44 3.77 -11.20 4.99
C VAL A 44 3.56 -11.77 6.39
N LYS A 45 4.55 -12.50 6.88
CA LYS A 45 4.53 -13.10 8.21
C LYS A 45 5.36 -12.25 9.17
N ILE A 46 4.83 -12.02 10.36
CA ILE A 46 5.50 -11.34 11.47
C ILE A 46 5.40 -12.25 12.69
N ASP A 47 6.54 -12.73 13.17
CA ASP A 47 6.62 -13.51 14.40
C ASP A 47 6.97 -12.61 15.57
N LEU A 48 6.12 -12.63 16.60
CA LEU A 48 6.38 -11.99 17.90
C LEU A 48 7.04 -13.01 18.83
N ARG A 49 8.09 -12.58 19.52
CA ARG A 49 8.88 -13.34 20.49
C ARG A 49 9.01 -12.50 21.77
N ASP A 50 9.38 -13.15 22.86
CA ASP A 50 9.37 -12.54 24.21
C ASP A 50 10.09 -11.20 24.34
N ALA A 51 11.14 -10.97 23.53
CA ALA A 51 11.93 -9.74 23.54
C ALA A 51 12.06 -9.07 22.17
N GLY A 52 11.19 -9.39 21.20
CA GLY A 52 11.25 -8.76 19.89
C GLY A 52 10.36 -9.39 18.84
N PHE A 53 10.53 -8.97 17.60
CA PHE A 53 9.75 -9.48 16.47
C PHE A 53 10.62 -9.65 15.23
N THR A 54 10.18 -10.50 14.31
CA THR A 54 10.85 -10.72 13.03
C THR A 54 9.81 -10.71 11.91
N PRO A 55 10.04 -9.97 10.80
CA PRO A 55 11.19 -9.09 10.56
C PRO A 55 11.13 -7.79 11.38
N GLN A 56 12.29 -7.18 11.66
CA GLN A 56 12.35 -5.89 12.38
C GLN A 56 11.94 -4.69 11.52
N GLN A 57 11.97 -4.85 10.20
CA GLN A 57 11.58 -3.82 9.24
C GLN A 57 10.75 -4.44 8.12
N LEU A 58 9.72 -3.70 7.69
CA LEU A 58 8.91 -4.01 6.52
C LEU A 58 9.00 -2.86 5.52
N ASN A 59 9.34 -3.19 4.28
CA ASN A 59 9.31 -2.24 3.17
C ASN A 59 8.14 -2.63 2.25
N LEU A 60 7.07 -1.84 2.31
CA LEU A 60 5.86 -2.09 1.54
C LEU A 60 5.78 -1.11 0.36
N VAL A 61 5.37 -1.63 -0.79
CA VAL A 61 5.14 -0.81 -1.98
C VAL A 61 3.72 -0.27 -1.97
N ALA A 62 3.57 1.05 -2.10
CA ALA A 62 2.28 1.73 -2.16
C ALA A 62 1.40 1.16 -3.29
N GLY A 63 0.09 1.06 -3.02
CA GLY A 63 -0.89 0.55 -3.98
C GLY A 63 -0.89 -0.98 -4.18
N ARG A 64 -0.02 -1.73 -3.50
CA ARG A 64 -0.07 -3.20 -3.51
C ARG A 64 -0.84 -3.72 -2.29
N PRO A 65 -1.74 -4.71 -2.46
CA PRO A 65 -2.39 -5.34 -1.32
C PRO A 65 -1.44 -6.31 -0.62
N TYR A 66 -1.49 -6.32 0.72
CA TYR A 66 -0.73 -7.25 1.57
C TYR A 66 -1.65 -7.88 2.60
N ARG A 67 -1.41 -9.16 2.91
CA ARG A 67 -2.04 -9.86 4.04
C ARG A 67 -0.98 -10.11 5.09
N LEU A 68 -1.07 -9.38 6.21
CA LEU A 68 -0.14 -9.54 7.33
C LEU A 68 -0.66 -10.64 8.26
N THR A 69 0.15 -11.65 8.53
CA THR A 69 -0.10 -12.65 9.56
C THR A 69 0.88 -12.40 10.70
N ILE A 70 0.35 -11.95 11.83
CA ILE A 70 1.12 -11.72 13.04
C ILE A 70 0.88 -12.91 13.96
N THR A 71 1.94 -13.59 14.37
CA THR A 71 1.87 -14.79 15.20
C THR A 71 2.71 -14.60 16.44
N ASN A 72 2.11 -14.78 17.61
CA ASN A 72 2.87 -14.90 18.84
C ASN A 72 3.46 -16.30 18.95
N VAL A 73 4.78 -16.39 18.88
CA VAL A 73 5.55 -17.63 19.06
C VAL A 73 6.39 -17.60 20.35
N GLY A 74 6.27 -16.54 21.15
CA GLY A 74 6.89 -16.41 22.47
C GLY A 74 6.09 -17.10 23.57
N ALA A 75 6.70 -17.17 24.76
CA ALA A 75 6.05 -17.68 25.98
C ALA A 75 5.15 -16.62 26.64
N ASN A 76 5.40 -15.33 26.38
CA ASN A 76 4.63 -14.22 26.93
C ASN A 76 3.52 -13.77 25.98
N ASN A 77 2.46 -13.16 26.52
CA ASN A 77 1.40 -12.56 25.73
C ASN A 77 1.84 -11.19 25.16
N HIS A 78 1.35 -10.86 23.96
CA HIS A 78 1.58 -9.61 23.24
C HIS A 78 0.27 -9.03 22.70
#